data_AF-A0A8H6BCU5-F1
#
_entry.id   AF-A0A8H6BCU5-F1
#
_cell.length_a   1.000
_cell.length_b   1.000
_cell.length_c   1.000
_cell.angle_alpha   90.00
_cell.angle_beta   90.00
_cell.angle_gamma   90.00
#
_symmetry.space_group_name_H-M   'P 1'
#
loop_
_entity.id
_entity.type
_entity.pdbx_description
1 polymer ?
#
loop_
_entity_poly.entity_id
_entity_poly.type
_entity_poly.pdbx_seq_one_letter_code
_entity_poly.pdbx_strand_id
1 'polypeptide(L)'
;MGELHPPKGSISNQKRVGRGAGSGYGKTSGRGQKGQKARGTVKNWFEGGQTPIFRIYPKRGFYRHQKLDLNEVSLAKIEQFHKQGKISLQEGEVLDMKKMKECGLVSGTMKDGIAIVGTGSRYYTLNIPIEATKASKSAIKIIEKSGGKFTSKFYSRYLGFRAHHSPDWFMRKRGYIPLQAKPIARRDVSFYSDSERNGYLSGSAYVDQIEVGSKGKTKNKVVKKSEIEKELEKFGKTDAAGKDGGYAGFSGNRIVKFSDLQA
;
A
#
# COMPACT_ATOMS: atom_id res chain seq x y z
N MET A 1 19.55 12.64 50.26
CA MET A 1 19.76 13.12 48.85
C MET A 1 21.25 13.18 48.46
N GLY A 2 22.22 13.07 49.39
CA GLY A 2 23.65 13.25 49.10
C GLY A 2 24.44 12.01 48.63
N GLU A 3 23.83 10.82 48.65
CA GLU A 3 24.52 9.54 48.32
C GLU A 3 24.01 8.92 47.00
N LEU A 4 23.22 9.66 46.23
CA LEU A 4 22.68 9.18 44.97
C LEU A 4 23.78 9.20 43.90
N HIS A 5 24.11 8.02 43.38
CA HIS A 5 24.99 7.86 42.23
C HIS A 5 24.24 7.20 41.06
N PRO A 6 24.59 7.52 39.81
CA PRO A 6 24.03 6.85 38.65
C PRO A 6 24.40 5.36 38.64
N PRO A 7 23.65 4.52 37.92
CA PRO A 7 24.05 3.14 37.71
C PRO A 7 25.39 3.08 36.98
N LYS A 8 26.24 2.14 37.39
CA LYS A 8 27.60 1.97 36.86
C LYS A 8 27.56 1.86 35.33
N GLY A 9 28.34 2.69 34.64
CA GLY A 9 28.42 2.71 33.17
C GLY A 9 27.38 3.57 32.45
N SER A 10 26.41 4.16 33.18
CA SER A 10 25.45 5.11 32.58
C SER A 10 26.09 6.45 32.19
N ILE A 11 27.19 6.82 32.85
CA ILE A 11 27.93 8.05 32.56
C ILE A 11 29.35 7.69 32.18
N SER A 12 29.83 8.26 31.09
CA SER A 12 31.22 8.20 30.66
C SER A 12 31.87 9.57 30.78
N ASN A 13 33.17 9.59 31.07
CA ASN A 13 33.91 10.84 31.17
C ASN A 13 34.02 11.47 29.77
N GLN A 14 33.57 12.73 29.64
CA GLN A 14 33.72 13.47 28.39
C GLN A 14 35.20 13.69 28.07
N LYS A 15 35.59 13.41 26.84
CA LYS A 15 36.94 13.70 26.34
C LYS A 15 37.21 15.21 26.37
N ARG A 16 38.10 15.64 27.26
CA ARG A 16 38.57 17.02 27.36
C ARG A 16 39.88 17.19 26.62
N VAL A 17 39.86 17.95 25.52
CA VAL A 17 41.05 18.23 24.70
C VAL A 17 41.84 19.43 25.24
N GLY A 18 43.15 19.49 24.98
CA GLY A 18 44.00 20.62 25.36
C GLY A 18 44.40 20.68 26.84
N ARG A 19 44.36 19.54 27.56
CA ARG A 19 44.65 19.46 29.01
C ARG A 19 46.00 18.80 29.31
N GLY A 20 47.07 19.28 28.68
CA GLY A 20 48.45 18.80 28.91
C GLY A 20 48.77 17.44 28.27
N ALA A 21 50.06 17.07 28.23
CA ALA A 21 50.53 15.88 27.52
C ALA A 21 50.03 14.55 28.13
N GLY A 22 49.95 14.46 29.46
CA GLY A 22 49.47 13.25 30.16
C GLY A 22 47.99 12.92 29.91
N SER A 23 47.20 13.85 29.36
CA SER A 23 45.81 13.60 28.96
C SER A 23 45.65 12.79 27.66
N GLY A 24 46.74 12.57 26.91
CA GLY A 24 46.70 11.96 25.57
C GLY A 24 46.17 12.87 24.45
N TYR A 25 45.58 14.02 24.80
CA TYR A 25 45.02 15.00 23.84
C TYR A 25 45.56 16.41 24.05
N GLY A 26 46.82 16.54 24.50
CA GLY A 26 47.47 17.83 24.75
C GLY A 26 47.84 18.59 23.47
N LYS A 27 49.00 18.25 22.88
CA LYS A 27 49.68 19.04 21.83
C LYS A 27 48.78 19.46 20.65
N THR A 28 48.08 18.51 20.03
CA THR A 28 47.24 18.78 18.83
C THR A 28 45.75 18.76 19.14
N SER A 29 45.35 18.54 20.40
CA SER A 29 43.94 18.47 20.80
C SER A 29 43.09 17.50 19.95
N GLY A 30 43.70 16.46 19.38
CA GLY A 30 43.04 15.49 18.50
C GLY A 30 42.74 15.97 17.08
N ARG A 31 43.21 17.17 16.68
CA ARG A 31 42.98 17.74 15.34
C ARG A 31 44.03 17.33 14.28
N GLY A 32 45.07 16.61 14.69
CA GLY A 32 46.21 16.26 13.84
C GLY A 32 47.25 17.37 13.75
N GLN A 33 48.21 17.23 12.82
CA GLN A 33 49.23 18.26 12.55
C GLN A 33 48.65 19.37 11.64
N LYS A 34 49.50 20.15 10.97
CA LYS A 34 49.13 21.26 10.08
C LYS A 34 48.05 20.87 9.04
N GLY A 35 47.45 21.88 8.40
CA GLY A 35 46.45 21.73 7.34
C GLY A 35 45.10 22.34 7.67
N GLN A 36 44.19 22.32 6.71
CA GLN A 36 42.89 23.00 6.83
C GLN A 36 42.02 22.40 7.93
N LYS A 37 42.01 21.07 8.12
CA LYS A 37 41.24 20.42 9.20
C LYS A 37 41.74 20.80 10.60
N ALA A 38 43.03 21.11 10.74
CA ALA A 38 43.59 21.54 12.01
C ALA A 38 43.34 23.02 12.32
N ARG A 39 43.38 23.89 11.30
CA ARG A 39 43.27 25.36 11.44
C ARG A 39 41.86 25.91 11.23
N GLY A 40 40.99 25.17 10.57
CA GLY A 40 39.65 25.62 10.19
C GLY A 40 38.67 24.45 9.98
N THR A 41 37.70 24.66 9.11
CA THR A 41 36.61 23.70 8.85
C THR A 41 36.49 23.39 7.37
N VAL A 42 36.21 22.12 7.06
CA VAL A 42 35.82 21.65 5.73
C VAL A 42 34.53 20.86 5.88
N LYS A 43 33.61 20.99 4.93
CA LYS A 43 32.39 20.17 4.91
C LYS A 43 32.77 18.69 4.84
N ASN A 44 32.18 17.86 5.69
CA ASN A 44 32.55 16.45 5.81
C ASN A 44 32.41 15.67 4.50
N TRP A 45 31.49 16.07 3.63
CA TRP A 45 31.22 15.44 2.33
C TRP A 45 32.00 16.07 1.15
N PHE A 46 32.94 16.98 1.42
CA PHE A 46 33.71 17.62 0.35
C PHE A 46 34.79 16.68 -0.20
N GLU A 47 34.73 16.41 -1.51
CA GLU A 47 35.62 15.46 -2.24
C GLU A 47 36.85 16.13 -2.87
N GLY A 48 37.30 17.27 -2.32
CA GLY A 48 38.58 17.88 -2.72
C GLY A 48 38.59 18.62 -4.07
N GLY A 49 37.43 18.78 -4.73
CA GLY A 49 37.29 19.47 -6.01
C GLY A 49 36.72 18.60 -7.12
N GLN A 50 36.66 17.28 -6.91
CA GLN A 50 35.92 16.36 -7.78
C GLN A 50 34.41 16.69 -7.76
N THR A 51 33.71 16.36 -8.85
CA THR A 51 32.23 16.39 -8.87
C THR A 51 31.72 15.46 -7.77
N PRO A 52 30.97 15.97 -6.78
CA PRO A 52 30.65 15.17 -5.61
C PRO A 52 29.64 14.08 -5.94
N ILE A 53 29.63 13.00 -5.16
CA ILE A 53 28.80 11.80 -5.41
C ILE A 53 27.32 12.10 -5.64
N PHE A 54 26.73 13.06 -4.91
CA PHE A 54 25.33 13.45 -5.05
C PHE A 54 25.01 14.18 -6.37
N ARG A 55 26.04 14.52 -7.14
CA ARG A 55 25.97 15.21 -8.44
C ARG A 55 26.35 14.29 -9.60
N ILE A 56 27.18 13.27 -9.36
CA ILE A 56 27.57 12.27 -10.36
C ILE A 56 26.35 11.48 -10.84
N TYR A 57 25.53 11.00 -9.90
CA TYR A 57 24.38 10.17 -10.23
C TYR A 57 23.13 10.98 -10.59
N PRO A 58 22.36 10.57 -11.61
CA PRO A 58 21.12 11.24 -11.95
C PRO A 58 20.08 11.03 -10.84
N LYS A 59 19.26 12.06 -10.59
CA LYS A 59 18.09 11.94 -9.70
C LYS A 59 17.06 11.02 -10.37
N ARG A 60 16.73 9.90 -9.72
CA ARG A 60 15.74 8.92 -10.24
C ARG A 60 14.45 8.98 -9.43
N GLY A 61 13.33 8.85 -10.14
CA GLY A 61 11.99 8.84 -9.53
C GLY A 61 11.51 10.23 -9.08
N PHE A 62 10.40 10.23 -8.35
CA PHE A 62 9.81 11.44 -7.77
C PHE A 62 9.13 11.08 -6.45
N TYR A 63 8.97 12.07 -5.55
CA TYR A 63 8.23 11.87 -4.32
C TYR A 63 6.72 12.06 -4.56
N ARG A 64 5.93 11.02 -4.32
CA ARG A 64 4.47 11.06 -4.50
C ARG A 64 3.79 11.64 -3.24
N HIS A 65 3.48 12.94 -3.25
CA HIS A 65 2.84 13.64 -2.11
C HIS A 65 1.49 13.04 -1.68
N GLN A 66 0.73 12.48 -2.62
CA GLN A 66 -0.59 11.88 -2.35
C GLN A 66 -0.50 10.39 -1.97
N LYS A 67 0.67 9.88 -1.57
CA LYS A 67 0.80 8.52 -1.06
C LYS A 67 0.06 8.43 0.30
N LEU A 68 -0.70 7.35 0.45
CA LEU A 68 -1.29 7.00 1.74
C LEU A 68 -0.24 6.21 2.52
N ASP A 69 0.02 6.66 3.73
CA ASP A 69 0.88 5.98 4.71
C ASP A 69 0.00 5.14 5.63
N LEU A 70 -0.18 3.87 5.23
CA LEU A 70 -1.05 2.91 5.91
C LEU A 70 -0.21 2.01 6.81
N ASN A 71 -0.66 1.80 8.05
CA ASN A 71 -0.01 0.87 8.95
C ASN A 71 -0.43 -0.55 8.59
N GLU A 72 0.54 -1.43 8.35
CA GLU A 72 0.26 -2.81 7.99
C GLU A 72 -0.02 -3.65 9.24
N VAL A 73 -1.10 -4.43 9.19
CA VAL A 73 -1.50 -5.37 10.24
C VAL A 73 -1.65 -6.75 9.61
N SER A 74 -0.89 -7.72 10.13
CA SER A 74 -0.97 -9.11 9.69
C SER A 74 -2.09 -9.87 10.41
N LEU A 75 -2.68 -10.86 9.73
CA LEU A 75 -3.66 -11.76 10.34
C LEU A 75 -3.09 -12.55 11.52
N ALA A 76 -1.83 -13.00 11.43
CA ALA A 76 -1.15 -13.64 12.56
C ALA A 76 -1.08 -12.75 13.80
N LYS A 77 -0.88 -11.44 13.63
CA LYS A 77 -0.82 -10.51 14.77
C LYS A 77 -2.19 -10.36 15.43
N ILE A 78 -3.26 -10.29 14.64
CA ILE A 78 -4.64 -10.23 15.16
C ILE A 78 -4.90 -11.47 16.01
N GLU A 79 -4.56 -12.65 15.50
CA GLU A 79 -4.77 -13.89 16.22
C GLU A 79 -3.92 -14.03 17.48
N GLN A 80 -2.66 -13.59 17.44
CA GLN A 80 -1.81 -13.55 18.62
C GLN A 80 -2.41 -12.66 19.72
N PHE A 81 -2.92 -11.48 19.34
CA PHE A 81 -3.57 -10.57 20.29
C PHE A 81 -4.88 -11.14 20.85
N HIS A 82 -5.62 -11.89 20.04
CA HIS A 82 -6.79 -12.63 20.49
C HIS A 82 -6.41 -13.71 21.53
N LYS A 83 -5.39 -14.53 21.23
CA LYS A 83 -4.89 -15.56 22.17
C LYS A 83 -4.39 -14.98 23.50
N GLN A 84 -3.85 -13.76 23.47
CA GLN A 84 -3.43 -13.03 24.67
C GLN A 84 -4.60 -12.39 25.44
N GLY A 85 -5.84 -12.49 24.95
CA GLY A 85 -7.02 -11.85 25.55
C GLY A 85 -7.02 -10.32 25.48
N LYS A 86 -6.20 -9.73 24.60
CA LYS A 86 -6.08 -8.26 24.48
C LYS A 86 -7.14 -7.64 23.60
N ILE A 87 -7.76 -8.44 22.72
CA ILE A 87 -8.85 -7.99 21.87
C ILE A 87 -10.14 -8.11 22.70
N SER A 88 -10.61 -6.98 23.22
CA SER A 88 -11.90 -6.87 23.87
C SER A 88 -12.94 -6.52 22.81
N LEU A 89 -13.64 -7.54 22.32
CA LEU A 89 -14.80 -7.38 21.44
C LEU A 89 -16.01 -7.97 22.14
N GLN A 90 -17.11 -7.23 22.16
CA GLN A 90 -18.40 -7.80 22.48
C GLN A 90 -18.92 -8.64 21.31
N GLU A 91 -19.89 -9.52 21.56
CA GLU A 91 -20.47 -10.33 20.49
C GLU A 91 -21.16 -9.44 19.45
N GLY A 92 -20.79 -9.61 18.17
CA GLY A 92 -21.28 -8.78 17.06
C GLY A 92 -20.57 -7.44 16.87
N GLU A 93 -19.61 -7.08 17.73
CA GLU A 93 -18.88 -5.81 17.59
C GLU A 93 -17.81 -5.89 16.48
N VAL A 94 -17.67 -4.80 15.71
CA VAL A 94 -16.69 -4.72 14.62
C VAL A 94 -15.31 -4.34 15.16
N LEU A 95 -14.27 -5.02 14.68
CA LEU A 95 -12.88 -4.65 14.92
C LEU A 95 -12.52 -3.44 14.05
N ASP A 96 -12.86 -2.26 14.55
CA ASP A 96 -12.59 -0.96 13.93
C ASP A 96 -11.15 -0.49 14.19
N MET A 97 -10.69 0.48 13.39
CA MET A 97 -9.36 1.07 13.54
C MET A 97 -9.16 1.78 14.90
N LYS A 98 -10.23 2.33 15.48
CA LYS A 98 -10.23 2.86 16.86
C LYS A 98 -9.85 1.78 17.86
N LYS A 99 -10.54 0.62 17.82
CA LYS A 99 -10.28 -0.49 18.73
C LYS A 99 -8.92 -1.12 18.52
N MET A 100 -8.47 -1.22 17.27
CA MET A 100 -7.11 -1.67 16.97
C MET A 100 -6.05 -0.79 17.66
N LYS A 101 -6.31 0.51 17.79
CA LYS A 101 -5.43 1.43 18.54
C LYS A 101 -5.55 1.21 20.05
N GLU A 102 -6.76 1.11 20.57
CA GLU A 102 -7.04 0.93 22.01
C GLU A 102 -6.48 -0.40 22.54
N CYS A 103 -6.61 -1.49 21.78
CA CYS A 103 -6.03 -2.79 22.12
C CYS A 103 -4.50 -2.83 21.97
N GLY A 104 -3.88 -1.78 21.41
CA GLY A 104 -2.45 -1.74 21.11
C GLY A 104 -2.02 -2.65 19.94
N LEU A 105 -2.98 -3.15 19.14
CA LEU A 105 -2.69 -3.94 17.94
C LEU A 105 -1.85 -3.13 16.95
N VAL A 106 -2.12 -1.82 16.87
CA VAL A 106 -1.29 -0.86 16.16
C VAL A 106 -0.88 0.22 17.16
N SER A 107 0.44 0.40 17.28
CA SER A 107 1.05 1.42 18.12
C SER A 107 1.56 2.59 17.27
N GLY A 108 1.69 3.76 17.90
CA GLY A 108 2.18 4.98 17.26
C GLY A 108 1.11 5.76 16.51
N THR A 109 1.56 6.65 15.61
CA THR A 109 0.68 7.52 14.83
C THR A 109 0.12 6.78 13.63
N MET A 110 -1.20 6.66 13.56
CA MET A 110 -1.91 6.28 12.35
C MET A 110 -2.28 7.55 11.59
N LYS A 111 -1.68 7.78 10.41
CA LYS A 111 -1.95 9.00 9.63
C LYS A 111 -3.10 8.81 8.64
N ASP A 112 -2.95 7.83 7.76
CA ASP A 112 -3.88 7.62 6.64
C ASP A 112 -4.73 6.33 6.78
N GLY A 113 -4.49 5.52 7.82
CA GLY A 113 -5.30 4.36 8.17
C GLY A 113 -4.53 3.05 8.32
N ILE A 114 -5.20 1.92 8.10
CA ILE A 114 -4.68 0.56 8.33
C ILE A 114 -4.88 -0.30 7.07
N ALA A 115 -3.85 -1.07 6.71
CA ALA A 115 -3.89 -2.08 5.66
C ALA A 115 -3.74 -3.49 6.26
N ILE A 116 -4.70 -4.36 5.99
CA ILE A 116 -4.64 -5.76 6.46
C ILE A 116 -3.92 -6.63 5.44
N VAL A 117 -2.94 -7.40 5.91
CA VAL A 117 -2.09 -8.26 5.10
C VAL A 117 -2.30 -9.72 5.47
N GLY A 118 -2.40 -10.59 4.46
CA GLY A 118 -2.66 -12.03 4.62
C GLY A 118 -1.49 -12.85 5.19
N THR A 119 -0.50 -12.22 5.82
CA THR A 119 0.64 -12.92 6.44
C THR A 119 0.17 -13.70 7.66
N GLY A 120 0.53 -14.98 7.73
CA GLY A 120 0.08 -15.87 8.80
C GLY A 120 -1.27 -16.53 8.58
N SER A 121 -1.70 -16.65 7.32
CA SER A 121 -2.97 -17.21 6.88
C SER A 121 -3.37 -18.55 7.50
N ARG A 122 -2.39 -19.44 7.78
CA ARG A 122 -2.63 -20.81 8.26
C ARG A 122 -3.23 -20.86 9.66
N TYR A 123 -2.95 -19.86 10.49
CA TYR A 123 -3.35 -19.86 11.89
C TYR A 123 -4.72 -19.20 12.08
N TYR A 124 -5.09 -18.27 11.18
CA TYR A 124 -6.23 -17.38 11.37
C TYR A 124 -7.55 -18.16 11.38
N THR A 125 -8.20 -18.19 12.54
CA THR A 125 -9.41 -18.97 12.82
C THR A 125 -10.56 -18.10 13.33
N LEU A 126 -10.38 -16.78 13.37
CA LEU A 126 -11.29 -15.86 14.05
C LEU A 126 -12.45 -15.45 13.15
N ASN A 127 -13.66 -15.68 13.64
CA ASN A 127 -14.90 -15.17 13.05
C ASN A 127 -15.24 -13.78 13.61
N ILE A 128 -14.47 -12.76 13.22
CA ILE A 128 -14.66 -11.38 13.67
C ILE A 128 -14.93 -10.49 12.46
N PRO A 129 -15.93 -9.58 12.50
CA PRO A 129 -16.08 -8.56 11.48
C PRO A 129 -14.97 -7.51 11.62
N ILE A 130 -14.23 -7.25 10.55
CA ILE A 130 -13.09 -6.31 10.56
C ILE A 130 -13.34 -5.15 9.61
N GLU A 131 -13.14 -3.92 10.11
CA GLU A 131 -13.16 -2.69 9.33
C GLU A 131 -11.76 -2.08 9.25
N ALA A 132 -11.27 -1.85 8.02
CA ALA A 132 -10.01 -1.14 7.80
C ALA A 132 -10.04 -0.33 6.51
N THR A 133 -8.97 0.41 6.22
CA THR A 133 -8.88 1.20 4.99
C THR A 133 -8.74 0.30 3.77
N LYS A 134 -7.86 -0.71 3.83
CA LYS A 134 -7.61 -1.66 2.75
C LYS A 134 -7.27 -3.04 3.30
N ALA A 135 -7.44 -4.08 2.48
CA ALA A 135 -6.90 -5.41 2.74
C ALA A 135 -6.32 -6.02 1.45
N SER A 136 -5.39 -6.95 1.59
CA SER A 136 -4.94 -7.78 0.48
C SER A 136 -6.05 -8.75 0.05
N LYS A 137 -6.14 -9.07 -1.25
CA LYS A 137 -7.11 -10.06 -1.75
C LYS A 137 -6.97 -11.41 -1.04
N SER A 138 -5.74 -11.80 -0.68
CA SER A 138 -5.48 -12.99 0.12
C SER A 138 -6.10 -12.91 1.51
N ALA A 139 -5.95 -11.77 2.21
CA ALA A 139 -6.49 -11.57 3.55
C ALA A 139 -8.01 -11.66 3.55
N ILE A 140 -8.67 -11.01 2.58
CA ILE A 140 -10.14 -11.02 2.44
C ILE A 140 -10.66 -12.46 2.35
N LYS A 141 -10.09 -13.25 1.43
CA LYS A 141 -10.46 -14.66 1.24
C LYS A 141 -10.27 -15.51 2.51
N ILE A 142 -9.24 -15.21 3.31
CA ILE A 142 -8.97 -15.96 4.55
C ILE A 142 -9.99 -15.58 5.63
N ILE A 143 -10.26 -14.28 5.79
CA ILE A 143 -11.25 -13.77 6.76
C ILE A 143 -12.64 -14.36 6.44
N GLU A 144 -13.02 -14.37 5.17
CA GLU A 144 -14.30 -14.96 4.71
C GLU A 144 -14.35 -16.47 4.92
N LYS A 145 -13.24 -17.20 4.68
CA LYS A 145 -13.16 -18.64 4.95
C LYS A 145 -13.33 -18.98 6.43
N SER A 146 -12.87 -18.11 7.33
CA SER A 146 -13.10 -18.25 8.78
C SER A 146 -14.50 -17.79 9.22
N GLY A 147 -15.37 -17.40 8.29
CA GLY A 147 -16.73 -16.92 8.55
C GLY A 147 -16.84 -15.43 8.88
N GLY A 148 -15.71 -14.73 9.00
CA GLY A 148 -15.67 -13.30 9.30
C GLY A 148 -16.01 -12.43 8.10
N LYS A 149 -16.40 -11.18 8.35
CA LYS A 149 -16.72 -10.20 7.30
C LYS A 149 -15.69 -9.08 7.28
N PHE A 150 -15.06 -8.84 6.13
CA PHE A 150 -14.19 -7.68 5.95
C PHE A 150 -14.92 -6.55 5.25
N THR A 151 -14.80 -5.32 5.74
CA THR A 151 -15.32 -4.10 5.07
C THR A 151 -14.19 -3.09 4.90
N SER A 152 -13.96 -2.63 3.66
CA SER A 152 -13.03 -1.53 3.39
C SER A 152 -13.75 -0.19 3.42
N LYS A 153 -13.30 0.71 4.32
CA LYS A 153 -13.96 2.00 4.56
C LYS A 153 -13.02 3.18 4.36
N PHE A 154 -13.54 4.22 3.72
CA PHE A 154 -12.83 5.46 3.48
C PHE A 154 -12.92 6.39 4.69
N TYR A 155 -11.78 6.98 5.04
CA TYR A 155 -11.71 8.10 5.98
C TYR A 155 -10.91 9.23 5.32
N SER A 156 -11.37 10.47 5.51
CA SER A 156 -10.62 11.62 4.99
C SER A 156 -9.32 11.81 5.76
N ARG A 157 -8.29 12.24 5.04
CA ARG A 157 -6.96 12.49 5.61
C ARG A 157 -7.08 13.48 6.76
N TYR A 158 -6.38 13.18 7.85
CA TYR A 158 -6.33 13.98 9.06
C TYR A 158 -7.68 14.12 9.79
N LEU A 159 -8.65 14.87 9.27
CA LEU A 159 -9.86 15.23 10.01
C LEU A 159 -10.78 14.03 10.26
N GLY A 160 -11.26 13.36 9.21
CA GLY A 160 -12.21 12.25 9.34
C GLY A 160 -11.61 11.06 10.06
N PHE A 161 -10.37 10.70 9.70
CA PHE A 161 -9.66 9.62 10.36
C PHE A 161 -9.37 9.90 11.84
N ARG A 162 -9.02 11.14 12.21
CA ARG A 162 -8.84 11.54 13.61
C ARG A 162 -10.15 11.51 14.38
N ALA A 163 -11.24 11.93 13.77
CA ALA A 163 -12.57 11.87 14.39
C ALA A 163 -12.99 10.43 14.70
N HIS A 164 -12.62 9.46 13.85
CA HIS A 164 -12.91 8.05 14.09
C HIS A 164 -12.09 7.46 15.25
N HIS A 165 -10.76 7.59 15.21
CA HIS A 165 -9.91 6.92 16.20
C HIS A 165 -9.71 7.72 17.51
N SER A 166 -10.05 9.01 17.56
CA SER A 166 -9.94 9.85 18.75
C SER A 166 -11.08 10.86 18.83
N PRO A 167 -12.34 10.40 18.98
CA PRO A 167 -13.52 11.26 19.06
C PRO A 167 -13.56 12.12 20.33
N ASP A 168 -13.04 11.61 21.46
CA ASP A 168 -13.02 12.32 22.75
C ASP A 168 -12.36 13.70 22.66
N TRP A 169 -11.27 13.81 21.90
CA TRP A 169 -10.60 15.08 21.69
C TRP A 169 -11.53 16.12 21.03
N PHE A 170 -12.37 15.71 20.09
CA PHE A 170 -13.32 16.61 19.43
C PHE A 170 -14.46 17.00 20.37
N MET A 171 -14.99 16.04 21.14
CA MET A 171 -16.01 16.33 22.15
C MET A 171 -15.50 17.32 23.19
N ARG A 172 -14.28 17.11 23.72
CA ARG A 172 -13.69 18.00 24.72
C ARG A 172 -13.32 19.39 24.19
N LYS A 173 -12.94 19.50 22.91
CA LYS A 173 -12.49 20.78 22.33
C LYS A 173 -13.59 21.57 21.63
N ARG A 174 -14.56 20.89 21.03
CA ARG A 174 -15.58 21.51 20.18
C ARG A 174 -17.02 21.17 20.61
N GLY A 175 -17.23 20.14 21.42
CA GLY A 175 -18.56 19.68 21.83
C GLY A 175 -19.29 18.84 20.77
N TYR A 176 -18.69 18.57 19.61
CA TYR A 176 -19.28 17.76 18.55
C TYR A 176 -18.22 16.98 17.76
N ILE A 177 -18.64 15.89 17.13
CA ILE A 177 -17.80 15.08 16.23
C ILE A 177 -18.13 15.47 14.79
N PRO A 178 -17.12 15.79 13.95
CA PRO A 178 -17.38 16.12 12.55
C PRO A 178 -17.86 14.89 11.77
N LEU A 179 -18.76 15.11 10.82
CA LEU A 179 -19.26 14.07 9.92
C LEU A 179 -18.14 13.52 9.02
N GLN A 180 -18.24 12.23 8.70
CA GLN A 180 -17.28 11.58 7.80
C GLN A 180 -17.53 12.00 6.35
N ALA A 181 -16.48 12.41 5.65
CA ALA A 181 -16.56 12.82 4.26
C ALA A 181 -16.65 11.62 3.32
N LYS A 182 -17.38 11.77 2.21
CA LYS A 182 -17.38 10.80 1.11
C LYS A 182 -16.10 10.93 0.27
N PRO A 183 -15.64 9.87 -0.41
CA PRO A 183 -14.50 9.95 -1.32
C PRO A 183 -14.86 10.81 -2.53
N ILE A 184 -14.01 11.79 -2.81
CA ILE A 184 -14.16 12.73 -3.93
C ILE A 184 -13.30 12.28 -5.12
N ALA A 185 -12.11 11.77 -4.86
CA ALA A 185 -11.20 11.36 -5.93
C ALA A 185 -11.75 10.12 -6.64
N ARG A 186 -11.84 10.17 -7.98
CA ARG A 186 -12.31 9.05 -8.82
C ARG A 186 -11.65 7.71 -8.49
N ARG A 187 -10.37 7.73 -8.15
CA ARG A 187 -9.59 6.53 -7.76
C ARG A 187 -10.11 5.90 -6.46
N ASP A 188 -10.45 6.73 -5.48
CA ASP A 188 -10.98 6.25 -4.21
C ASP A 188 -12.43 5.80 -4.38
N VAL A 189 -13.25 6.57 -5.11
CA VAL A 189 -14.63 6.17 -5.46
C VAL A 189 -14.63 4.78 -6.13
N SER A 190 -13.83 4.60 -7.18
CA SER A 190 -13.69 3.31 -7.87
C SER A 190 -13.21 2.21 -6.93
N PHE A 191 -12.25 2.49 -6.04
CA PHE A 191 -11.72 1.49 -5.12
C PHE A 191 -12.77 1.01 -4.12
N TYR A 192 -13.56 1.93 -3.54
CA TYR A 192 -14.56 1.60 -2.51
C TYR A 192 -15.92 1.20 -3.08
N SER A 193 -16.16 1.39 -4.39
CA SER A 193 -17.32 0.81 -5.08
C SER A 193 -17.12 -0.65 -5.47
N ASP A 194 -15.87 -1.11 -5.58
CA ASP A 194 -15.56 -2.47 -6.02
C ASP A 194 -15.99 -3.53 -4.99
N SER A 195 -16.88 -4.44 -5.40
CA SER A 195 -17.32 -5.55 -4.55
C SER A 195 -16.20 -6.55 -4.23
N GLU A 196 -15.24 -6.78 -5.13
CA GLU A 196 -14.10 -7.69 -4.85
C GLU A 196 -13.23 -7.25 -3.67
N ARG A 197 -13.26 -5.95 -3.34
CA ARG A 197 -12.47 -5.36 -2.26
C ARG A 197 -13.30 -5.15 -1.00
N ASN A 198 -14.54 -5.65 -1.00
CA ASN A 198 -15.56 -5.41 0.01
C ASN A 198 -15.66 -3.92 0.37
N GLY A 199 -15.69 -3.07 -0.67
CA GLY A 199 -15.82 -1.63 -0.53
C GLY A 199 -17.15 -1.24 0.08
N TYR A 200 -17.12 -0.35 1.07
CA TYR A 200 -18.34 0.10 1.77
C TYR A 200 -19.34 0.86 0.89
N LEU A 201 -18.94 1.31 -0.31
CA LEU A 201 -19.82 1.98 -1.27
C LEU A 201 -20.48 1.01 -2.26
N SER A 202 -20.11 -0.28 -2.24
CA SER A 202 -20.74 -1.31 -3.07
C SER A 202 -22.25 -1.36 -2.80
N GLY A 203 -23.07 -1.12 -3.83
CA GLY A 203 -24.53 -1.08 -3.72
C GLY A 203 -25.09 0.12 -2.95
N SER A 204 -24.30 1.17 -2.73
CA SER A 204 -24.77 2.39 -2.06
C SER A 204 -25.42 3.35 -3.05
N ALA A 205 -26.49 4.04 -2.61
CA ALA A 205 -27.15 5.10 -3.37
C ALA A 205 -26.20 6.22 -3.84
N TYR A 206 -25.05 6.38 -3.16
CA TYR A 206 -24.03 7.34 -3.58
C TYR A 206 -23.40 6.96 -4.92
N VAL A 207 -23.18 5.67 -5.18
CA VAL A 207 -22.62 5.21 -6.46
C VAL A 207 -23.67 5.35 -7.57
N ASP A 208 -24.93 5.07 -7.26
CA ASP A 208 -26.03 5.18 -8.23
C ASP A 208 -26.27 6.63 -8.70
N GLN A 209 -26.01 7.60 -7.83
CA GLN A 209 -26.06 9.04 -8.16
C GLN A 209 -24.91 9.51 -9.05
N ILE A 210 -23.83 8.72 -9.19
CA ILE A 210 -22.67 9.11 -9.98
C ILE A 210 -22.97 8.82 -11.46
N GLU A 211 -23.48 9.84 -12.15
CA GLU A 211 -23.56 9.82 -13.60
C GLU A 211 -22.14 9.96 -14.18
N VAL A 212 -21.57 8.82 -14.60
CA VAL A 212 -20.36 8.87 -15.42
C VAL A 212 -20.79 9.37 -16.79
N GLY A 213 -20.55 10.65 -17.07
CA GLY A 213 -20.75 11.20 -18.40
C GLY A 213 -20.19 10.23 -19.44
N SER A 214 -21.07 9.72 -20.32
CA SER A 214 -20.69 8.77 -21.35
C SER A 214 -19.44 9.32 -22.02
N LYS A 215 -18.37 8.52 -22.12
CA LYS A 215 -17.29 8.85 -23.06
C LYS A 215 -18.02 9.13 -24.36
N GLY A 216 -17.99 10.39 -24.82
CA GLY A 216 -18.61 10.75 -26.09
C GLY A 216 -18.14 9.71 -27.09
N LYS A 217 -19.07 9.08 -27.83
CA LYS A 217 -18.75 8.06 -28.84
C LYS A 217 -17.50 8.58 -29.54
N THR A 218 -16.37 7.88 -29.40
CA THR A 218 -15.22 8.15 -30.25
C THR A 218 -15.77 8.00 -31.64
N LYS A 219 -16.02 9.12 -32.33
CA LYS A 219 -16.39 9.06 -33.74
C LYS A 219 -15.20 8.33 -34.36
N ASN A 220 -15.40 7.07 -34.75
CA ASN A 220 -14.47 6.41 -35.64
C ASN A 220 -14.37 7.40 -36.81
N LYS A 221 -13.21 8.06 -36.96
CA LYS A 221 -12.99 8.85 -38.16
C LYS A 221 -13.20 7.85 -39.29
N VAL A 222 -14.24 8.06 -40.10
CA VAL A 222 -14.40 7.35 -41.35
C VAL A 222 -13.27 7.84 -42.22
N VAL A 223 -12.11 7.21 -42.09
CA VAL A 223 -10.98 7.44 -42.98
C VAL A 223 -11.40 6.84 -44.32
N LYS A 224 -11.32 7.62 -45.40
CA LYS A 224 -11.54 7.09 -46.75
C LYS A 224 -10.45 6.03 -47.00
N LYS A 225 -10.86 4.76 -47.08
CA LYS A 225 -9.95 3.67 -47.46
C LYS A 225 -9.45 3.88 -48.87
N SER A 226 -8.16 3.63 -49.10
CA SER A 226 -7.55 3.60 -50.42
C SER A 226 -8.16 2.48 -51.28
N GLU A 227 -8.03 2.56 -52.61
CA GLU A 227 -8.55 1.51 -53.51
C GLU A 227 -7.88 0.16 -53.26
N ILE A 228 -6.57 0.16 -53.00
CA ILE A 228 -5.78 -1.03 -52.66
C ILE A 228 -6.33 -1.70 -51.40
N GLU A 229 -6.65 -0.95 -50.35
CA GLU A 229 -7.22 -1.52 -49.12
C GLU A 229 -8.62 -2.12 -49.35
N LYS A 230 -9.41 -1.55 -50.27
CA LYS A 230 -10.72 -2.10 -50.64
C LYS A 230 -10.57 -3.38 -51.47
N GLU A 231 -9.57 -3.46 -52.33
CA GLU A 231 -9.24 -4.67 -53.07
C GLU A 231 -8.76 -5.78 -52.15
N LEU A 232 -7.87 -5.46 -51.21
CA LEU A 232 -7.34 -6.43 -50.23
C LEU A 232 -8.45 -7.00 -49.33
N GLU A 233 -9.42 -6.18 -48.92
CA GLU A 233 -10.60 -6.66 -48.16
C GLU A 233 -11.55 -7.52 -49.01
N LYS A 234 -11.64 -7.29 -50.32
CA LYS A 234 -12.41 -8.16 -51.23
C LYS A 234 -11.73 -9.52 -51.37
N PHE A 235 -10.41 -9.54 -51.57
CA PHE A 235 -9.61 -10.77 -51.60
C PHE A 235 -9.69 -11.55 -50.28
N GLY A 236 -9.54 -10.87 -49.14
CA GLY A 236 -9.66 -11.52 -47.83
C GLY A 236 -11.06 -12.10 -47.53
N LYS A 237 -12.11 -11.58 -48.16
CA LYS A 237 -13.48 -12.14 -48.05
C LYS A 237 -13.72 -13.31 -49.01
N THR A 238 -13.11 -13.32 -50.18
CA THR A 238 -13.20 -14.45 -51.11
C THR A 238 -12.47 -15.68 -50.57
N ASP A 239 -11.32 -15.48 -49.89
CA ASP A 239 -10.57 -16.58 -49.25
C ASP A 239 -11.32 -17.19 -48.05
N ALA A 240 -12.14 -16.39 -47.35
CA ALA A 240 -12.99 -16.86 -46.26
C ALA A 240 -14.27 -17.58 -46.73
N ALA A 241 -14.73 -17.29 -47.96
CA ALA A 241 -15.92 -17.90 -48.56
C ALA A 241 -15.60 -19.15 -49.40
N GLY A 242 -14.37 -19.27 -49.92
CA GLY A 242 -13.87 -20.43 -50.65
C GLY A 242 -13.29 -21.52 -49.75
N LYS A 243 -14.10 -22.13 -48.87
CA LYS A 243 -13.78 -23.45 -48.32
C LYS A 243 -14.23 -24.53 -49.31
N ASP A 244 -13.57 -24.57 -50.46
CA ASP A 244 -13.58 -25.77 -51.30
C ASP A 244 -12.65 -26.80 -50.65
N GLY A 245 -13.16 -28.04 -50.54
CA GLY A 245 -12.67 -29.12 -49.70
C GLY A 245 -11.33 -29.74 -50.08
N GLY A 246 -10.26 -28.95 -50.12
CA GLY A 246 -8.92 -29.43 -50.49
C GLY A 246 -7.93 -29.68 -49.34
N TYR A 247 -8.11 -29.06 -48.17
CA TYR A 247 -7.03 -29.00 -47.15
C TYR A 247 -7.48 -29.23 -45.69
N ALA A 248 -8.61 -29.91 -45.48
CA ALA A 248 -9.11 -30.25 -44.13
C ALA A 248 -9.05 -31.76 -43.81
N GLY A 249 -8.37 -32.57 -44.63
CA GLY A 249 -8.41 -34.03 -44.53
C GLY A 249 -7.52 -34.68 -43.47
N PHE A 250 -6.57 -33.98 -42.84
CA PHE A 250 -5.54 -34.61 -41.99
C PHE A 250 -5.32 -33.94 -40.63
N SER A 251 -6.38 -33.40 -40.00
CA SER A 251 -6.27 -32.81 -38.64
C SER A 251 -6.84 -33.68 -37.51
N GLY A 252 -7.38 -34.87 -37.83
CA GLY A 252 -7.90 -35.80 -36.83
C GLY A 252 -7.27 -37.17 -36.98
N ASN A 253 -6.21 -37.47 -36.22
CA ASN A 253 -5.75 -38.85 -36.05
C ASN A 253 -6.83 -39.64 -35.27
N ARG A 254 -7.80 -40.20 -36.00
CA ARG A 254 -8.67 -41.27 -35.54
C ARG A 254 -8.15 -42.58 -36.15
N ILE A 255 -7.81 -43.54 -35.29
CA ILE A 255 -7.50 -44.90 -35.71
C ILE A 255 -8.80 -45.52 -36.25
N VAL A 256 -8.88 -45.73 -37.57
CA VAL A 256 -10.02 -46.37 -38.23
C VAL A 256 -9.89 -47.88 -38.05
N LYS A 257 -10.96 -48.55 -37.61
CA LYS A 257 -10.98 -50.02 -37.45
C LYS A 257 -11.31 -50.68 -38.79
N PHE A 258 -10.75 -51.86 -39.04
CA PHE A 258 -10.90 -52.59 -40.30
C PHE A 258 -12.35 -52.94 -40.66
N SER A 259 -13.25 -52.94 -39.68
CA SER A 259 -14.70 -53.14 -39.86
C SER A 259 -15.41 -52.00 -40.60
N ASP A 260 -14.79 -50.82 -40.68
CA ASP A 260 -15.44 -49.60 -41.15
C ASP A 260 -15.09 -49.28 -42.61
N LEU A 261 -14.35 -50.17 -43.28
CA LEU A 261 -14.07 -50.13 -44.72
C LEU A 261 -15.10 -51.02 -45.44
N GLN A 262 -16.13 -50.42 -46.03
CA GLN A 262 -16.93 -51.10 -47.05
C GLN A 262 -16.22 -51.00 -48.41
N ALA A 263 -16.31 -52.07 -49.21
CA ALA A 263 -15.62 -52.26 -50.50
C ALA A 263 -16.00 -51.21 -51.56
#